data_AF-A0A7Y8SR88-F1
#
_entry.id   AF-A0A7Y8SR88-F1
#
_cell.length_a   1.000
_cell.length_b   1.000
_cell.length_c   1.000
_cell.angle_alpha   90.00
_cell.angle_beta   90.00
_cell.angle_gamma   90.00
#
_symmetry.space_group_name_H-M   'P 1'
#
loop_
_entity.id
_entity.type
_entity.pdbx_description
1 polymer ?
#
loop_
_entity_poly.entity_id
_entity_poly.type
_entity_poly.pdbx_seq_one_letter_code
_entity_poly.pdbx_strand_id
1 'polypeptide(L)'
;PRAARESLLRAHSAAHVDAVLDRVAEADGAGRALPIDPDTAVSAGSGEAALRAAGAVLAAVDAVLAGEAVRAFCAIRPPGHHAERVGAMGFCLFGNVAIGALHARAVHGLARVAVVDFDVHHGNGTQAILEGDRGCLYASLHQWPLYPGTGRPDERGPYGTVHNVPLPEGADGAAVLSALEGRILPALAAFAPELLLISAGFDGHRTDPLAGWRLEAADYGALTRALCGAVAASAGGRVVSALEGGYDLTALGACAGAHVGALMED
;
A
#
# COMPACT_ATOMS: atom_id res chain seq x y z
N PRO A 1 -16.53 3.84 -4.66
CA PRO A 1 -17.71 3.16 -4.04
C PRO A 1 -17.41 2.87 -2.56
N ARG A 2 -18.38 2.49 -1.72
CA ARG A 2 -18.11 2.02 -0.35
C ARG A 2 -17.71 0.54 -0.39
N ALA A 3 -16.69 0.15 0.37
CA ALA A 3 -16.40 -1.25 0.63
C ALA A 3 -17.53 -1.89 1.46
N ALA A 4 -17.96 -3.08 1.05
CA ALA A 4 -18.84 -3.91 1.87
C ALA A 4 -18.08 -4.45 3.08
N ARG A 5 -18.79 -4.70 4.19
CA ARG A 5 -18.18 -5.28 5.41
C ARG A 5 -17.45 -6.58 5.11
N GLU A 6 -18.02 -7.44 4.26
CA GLU A 6 -17.39 -8.70 3.84
C GLU A 6 -16.00 -8.50 3.24
N SER A 7 -15.80 -7.43 2.44
CA SER A 7 -14.49 -7.11 1.88
C SER A 7 -13.48 -6.73 2.96
N LEU A 8 -13.88 -5.98 3.97
CA LEU A 8 -13.01 -5.64 5.11
C LEU A 8 -12.60 -6.89 5.89
N LEU A 9 -13.52 -7.83 6.08
CA LEU A 9 -13.28 -9.07 6.83
C LEU A 9 -12.30 -10.04 6.15
N ARG A 10 -11.97 -9.84 4.87
CA ARG A 10 -10.92 -10.61 4.20
C ARG A 10 -9.56 -10.31 4.84
N ALA A 11 -9.28 -9.03 5.11
CA ALA A 11 -8.03 -8.56 5.67
C ALA A 11 -8.04 -8.49 7.21
N HIS A 12 -9.18 -8.10 7.80
CA HIS A 12 -9.28 -7.79 9.22
C HIS A 12 -10.23 -8.73 9.98
N SER A 13 -9.99 -8.86 11.27
CA SER A 13 -10.94 -9.50 12.18
C SER A 13 -12.25 -8.71 12.27
N ALA A 14 -13.35 -9.40 12.58
CA ALA A 14 -14.63 -8.74 12.85
C ALA A 14 -14.51 -7.74 14.02
N ALA A 15 -13.80 -8.12 15.08
CA ALA A 15 -13.57 -7.26 16.24
C ALA A 15 -12.85 -5.95 15.87
N HIS A 16 -11.85 -6.00 14.97
CA HIS A 16 -11.18 -4.80 14.46
C HIS A 16 -12.13 -3.89 13.68
N VAL A 17 -12.88 -4.48 12.74
CA VAL A 17 -13.84 -3.72 11.92
C VAL A 17 -14.88 -3.03 12.79
N ASP A 18 -15.44 -3.75 13.76
CA ASP A 18 -16.45 -3.20 14.66
C ASP A 18 -15.83 -2.13 15.58
N ALA A 19 -14.66 -2.38 16.16
CA ALA A 19 -13.97 -1.40 17.03
C ALA A 19 -13.65 -0.07 16.32
N VAL A 20 -13.19 -0.12 15.07
CA VAL A 20 -12.92 1.10 14.28
C VAL A 20 -14.21 1.87 14.02
N LEU A 21 -15.28 1.18 13.58
CA LEU A 21 -16.56 1.83 13.25
C LEU A 21 -17.27 2.37 14.50
N ASP A 22 -17.19 1.66 15.63
CA ASP A 22 -17.73 2.12 16.90
C ASP A 22 -16.97 3.35 17.39
N ARG A 23 -15.62 3.38 17.30
CA ARG A 23 -14.83 4.56 17.65
C ARG A 23 -15.16 5.77 16.77
N VAL A 24 -15.50 5.57 15.49
CA VAL A 24 -16.00 6.64 14.62
C VAL A 24 -17.36 7.15 15.10
N ALA A 25 -18.28 6.27 15.47
CA ALA A 25 -19.60 6.66 16.00
C ALA A 25 -19.48 7.41 17.35
N GLU A 26 -18.55 7.00 18.21
CA GLU A 26 -18.22 7.72 19.44
C GLU A 26 -17.69 9.14 19.14
N ALA A 27 -16.82 9.28 18.13
CA ALA A 27 -16.27 10.58 17.74
C ALA A 27 -17.34 11.52 17.18
N ASP A 28 -18.28 10.98 16.40
CA ASP A 28 -19.46 11.71 15.92
C ASP A 28 -20.34 12.18 17.08
N GLY A 29 -20.71 11.26 17.99
CA GLY A 29 -21.50 11.59 19.17
C GLY A 29 -20.83 12.62 20.10
N ALA A 30 -19.50 12.60 20.18
CA ALA A 30 -18.71 13.56 20.95
C ALA A 30 -18.49 14.90 20.24
N GLY A 31 -18.79 15.00 18.93
CA GLY A 31 -18.56 16.20 18.13
C GLY A 31 -17.08 16.60 18.00
N ARG A 32 -16.15 15.67 18.19
CA ARG A 32 -14.69 15.94 18.16
C ARG A 32 -13.92 14.70 17.72
N ALA A 33 -12.69 14.90 17.25
CA ALA A 33 -11.81 13.78 16.97
C ALA A 33 -11.47 12.98 18.23
N LEU A 34 -11.41 11.66 18.10
CA LEU A 34 -11.00 10.73 19.14
C LEU A 34 -9.77 9.93 18.70
N PRO A 35 -8.76 9.76 19.57
CA PRO A 35 -7.63 8.90 19.27
C PRO A 35 -8.09 7.43 19.24
N ILE A 36 -7.53 6.64 18.34
CA ILE A 36 -7.48 5.18 18.42
C ILE A 36 -6.22 4.78 19.18
N ASP A 37 -5.09 5.39 18.82
CA ASP A 37 -3.78 5.24 19.45
C ASP A 37 -3.07 6.63 19.50
N PRO A 38 -1.77 6.73 19.84
CA PRO A 38 -1.07 8.01 19.91
C PRO A 38 -0.98 8.82 18.60
N ASP A 39 -0.99 8.18 17.43
CA ASP A 39 -0.79 8.83 16.13
C ASP A 39 -2.04 8.79 15.22
N THR A 40 -2.94 7.85 15.48
CA THR A 40 -4.12 7.57 14.68
C THR A 40 -5.37 8.06 15.39
N ALA A 41 -6.11 8.96 14.75
CA ALA A 41 -7.36 9.50 15.27
C ALA A 41 -8.47 9.44 14.22
N VAL A 42 -9.71 9.40 14.70
CA VAL A 42 -10.92 9.41 13.87
C VAL A 42 -11.82 10.58 14.24
N SER A 43 -12.60 11.02 13.25
CA SER A 43 -13.67 12.01 13.41
C SER A 43 -14.96 11.46 12.79
N ALA A 44 -16.06 12.20 12.88
CA ALA A 44 -17.35 11.80 12.32
C ALA A 44 -17.29 11.35 10.84
N GLY A 45 -16.43 11.97 10.03
CA GLY A 45 -16.28 11.63 8.60
C GLY A 45 -15.37 10.43 8.32
N SER A 46 -14.62 9.94 9.31
CA SER A 46 -13.57 8.94 9.10
C SER A 46 -14.10 7.59 8.63
N GLY A 47 -15.28 7.16 9.11
CA GLY A 47 -15.87 5.89 8.70
C GLY A 47 -16.22 5.86 7.21
N GLU A 48 -16.89 6.90 6.72
CA GLU A 48 -17.24 6.98 5.29
C GLU A 48 -15.99 7.14 4.42
N ALA A 49 -15.00 7.92 4.86
CA ALA A 49 -13.73 8.06 4.16
C ALA A 49 -12.99 6.71 4.05
N ALA A 50 -12.88 5.96 5.15
CA ALA A 50 -12.21 4.65 5.18
C ALA A 50 -12.92 3.61 4.30
N LEU A 51 -14.25 3.57 4.34
CA LEU A 51 -15.04 2.68 3.47
C LEU A 51 -14.87 3.05 2.00
N ARG A 52 -14.75 4.33 1.66
CA ARG A 52 -14.50 4.78 0.28
C ARG A 52 -13.07 4.53 -0.17
N ALA A 53 -12.09 4.65 0.72
CA ALA A 53 -10.69 4.35 0.44
C ALA A 53 -10.53 2.88 0.03
N ALA A 54 -10.97 1.94 0.88
CA ALA A 54 -10.96 0.52 0.56
C ALA A 54 -11.83 0.21 -0.67
N GLY A 55 -13.00 0.84 -0.78
CA GLY A 55 -13.91 0.63 -1.90
C GLY A 55 -13.39 1.11 -3.25
N ALA A 56 -12.54 2.14 -3.28
CA ALA A 56 -11.87 2.59 -4.50
C ALA A 56 -10.86 1.55 -5.01
N VAL A 57 -10.07 0.96 -4.10
CA VAL A 57 -9.12 -0.11 -4.47
C VAL A 57 -9.87 -1.34 -5.01
N LEU A 58 -10.96 -1.74 -4.36
CA LEU A 58 -11.81 -2.84 -4.84
C LEU A 58 -12.31 -2.59 -6.26
N ALA A 59 -12.87 -1.41 -6.52
CA ALA A 59 -13.37 -1.04 -7.84
C ALA A 59 -12.26 -0.96 -8.90
N ALA A 60 -11.06 -0.49 -8.52
CA ALA A 60 -9.91 -0.46 -9.41
C ALA A 60 -9.44 -1.88 -9.78
N VAL A 61 -9.40 -2.80 -8.81
CA VAL A 61 -9.12 -4.22 -9.06
C VAL A 61 -10.15 -4.82 -10.01
N ASP A 62 -11.44 -4.58 -9.76
CA ASP A 62 -12.53 -5.07 -10.61
C ASP A 62 -12.38 -4.55 -12.05
N ALA A 63 -12.18 -3.24 -12.23
CA ALA A 63 -12.05 -2.61 -13.54
C ALA A 63 -10.82 -3.10 -14.32
N VAL A 64 -9.67 -3.25 -13.64
CA VAL A 64 -8.43 -3.73 -14.28
C VAL A 64 -8.55 -5.19 -14.70
N LEU A 65 -9.19 -6.04 -13.88
CA LEU A 65 -9.39 -7.45 -14.21
C LEU A 65 -10.49 -7.68 -15.25
N ALA A 66 -11.47 -6.78 -15.33
CA ALA A 66 -12.48 -6.76 -16.39
C ALA A 66 -11.93 -6.23 -17.73
N GLY A 67 -10.72 -5.67 -17.76
CA GLY A 67 -10.11 -5.09 -18.96
C GLY A 67 -10.66 -3.70 -19.33
N GLU A 68 -11.34 -3.03 -18.40
CA GLU A 68 -11.83 -1.65 -18.57
C GLU A 68 -10.69 -0.62 -18.47
N ALA A 69 -9.61 -0.99 -17.78
CA ALA A 69 -8.35 -0.27 -17.72
C ALA A 69 -7.19 -1.26 -17.65
N VAL A 70 -5.99 -0.85 -18.09
CA VAL A 70 -4.77 -1.64 -17.86
C VAL A 70 -4.20 -1.33 -16.48
N ARG A 71 -4.22 -0.05 -16.09
CA ARG A 71 -3.67 0.42 -14.81
C ARG A 71 -4.60 1.43 -14.17
N ALA A 72 -4.62 1.48 -12.84
CA ALA A 72 -5.44 2.41 -12.08
C ALA A 72 -4.65 3.02 -10.91
N PHE A 73 -4.91 4.29 -10.62
CA PHE A 73 -4.41 4.98 -9.42
C PHE A 73 -5.58 5.42 -8.54
N CYS A 74 -5.59 4.95 -7.29
CA CYS A 74 -6.58 5.29 -6.28
C CYS A 74 -6.02 6.42 -5.40
N ALA A 75 -6.41 7.66 -5.69
CA ALA A 75 -6.11 8.82 -4.85
C ALA A 75 -6.97 8.82 -3.58
N ILE A 76 -6.66 7.93 -2.64
CA ILE A 76 -7.46 7.65 -1.45
C ILE A 76 -6.86 8.28 -0.19
N ARG A 77 -7.72 8.51 0.80
CA ARG A 77 -7.35 8.84 2.18
C ARG A 77 -8.52 8.43 3.09
N PRO A 78 -8.30 7.77 4.24
CA PRO A 78 -7.03 7.45 4.91
C PRO A 78 -6.18 6.37 4.20
N PRO A 79 -4.86 6.30 4.50
CA PRO A 79 -3.96 5.24 4.02
C PRO A 79 -4.29 3.89 4.67
N GLY A 80 -3.54 2.83 4.34
CA GLY A 80 -3.82 1.48 4.78
C GLY A 80 -2.64 0.58 5.15
N HIS A 81 -1.43 0.79 4.63
CA HIS A 81 -0.37 -0.23 4.71
C HIS A 81 0.10 -0.62 6.13
N HIS A 82 -0.19 0.19 7.16
CA HIS A 82 0.11 -0.12 8.56
C HIS A 82 -1.02 -0.85 9.30
N ALA A 83 -2.25 -0.86 8.78
CA ALA A 83 -3.38 -1.48 9.47
C ALA A 83 -3.25 -3.01 9.44
N GLU A 84 -3.02 -3.61 10.61
CA GLU A 84 -2.91 -5.06 10.80
C GLU A 84 -4.28 -5.73 10.90
N ARG A 85 -4.31 -7.06 10.97
CA ARG A 85 -5.54 -7.85 11.09
C ARG A 85 -6.40 -7.47 12.31
N VAL A 86 -5.76 -7.00 13.39
CA VAL A 86 -6.40 -6.71 14.68
C VAL A 86 -6.07 -5.31 15.23
N GLY A 87 -5.47 -4.42 14.44
CA GLY A 87 -5.03 -3.11 14.92
C GLY A 87 -4.97 -2.06 13.82
N ALA A 88 -5.50 -0.88 14.12
CA ALA A 88 -5.28 0.34 13.35
C ALA A 88 -4.10 1.08 13.97
N MET A 89 -3.22 1.61 13.13
CA MET A 89 -1.99 2.33 13.53
C MET A 89 -1.42 3.09 12.34
N GLY A 90 -0.56 4.08 12.58
CA GLY A 90 0.17 4.78 11.51
C GLY A 90 -0.79 5.48 10.55
N PHE A 91 -1.83 6.11 11.10
CA PHE A 91 -2.94 6.76 10.38
C PHE A 91 -3.85 5.80 9.59
N CYS A 92 -3.56 4.49 9.58
CA CYS A 92 -4.25 3.49 8.79
C CYS A 92 -5.39 2.84 9.59
N LEU A 93 -6.60 2.90 9.05
CA LEU A 93 -7.78 2.28 9.68
C LEU A 93 -8.07 0.87 9.14
N PHE A 94 -7.91 0.71 7.82
CA PHE A 94 -8.07 -0.57 7.12
C PHE A 94 -6.97 -0.70 6.07
N GLY A 95 -6.47 -1.91 5.86
CA GLY A 95 -5.42 -2.25 4.91
C GLY A 95 -5.94 -2.23 3.49
N ASN A 96 -6.12 -1.04 2.91
CA ASN A 96 -6.77 -0.83 1.61
C ASN A 96 -6.19 -1.72 0.50
N VAL A 97 -4.85 -1.75 0.36
CA VAL A 97 -4.16 -2.56 -0.65
C VAL A 97 -4.22 -4.05 -0.33
N ALA A 98 -4.07 -4.45 0.94
CA ALA A 98 -4.22 -5.84 1.35
C ALA A 98 -5.64 -6.38 1.12
N ILE A 99 -6.68 -5.56 1.35
CA ILE A 99 -8.07 -5.85 1.01
C ILE A 99 -8.21 -6.05 -0.51
N GLY A 100 -7.62 -5.16 -1.31
CA GLY A 100 -7.59 -5.29 -2.77
C GLY A 100 -6.94 -6.59 -3.26
N ALA A 101 -5.80 -6.96 -2.68
CA ALA A 101 -5.09 -8.20 -3.00
C ALA A 101 -5.94 -9.43 -2.69
N LEU A 102 -6.53 -9.49 -1.48
CA LEU A 102 -7.38 -10.61 -1.08
C LEU A 102 -8.71 -10.65 -1.83
N HIS A 103 -9.21 -9.51 -2.30
CA HIS A 103 -10.38 -9.44 -3.18
C HIS A 103 -10.07 -10.01 -4.56
N ALA A 104 -8.92 -9.67 -5.16
CA ALA A 104 -8.47 -10.27 -6.42
C ALA A 104 -8.35 -11.81 -6.31
N ARG A 105 -7.85 -12.30 -5.17
CA ARG A 105 -7.75 -13.74 -4.88
C ARG A 105 -9.13 -14.38 -4.73
N ALA A 106 -9.99 -13.82 -3.88
CA ALA A 106 -11.24 -14.45 -3.46
C ALA A 106 -12.37 -14.32 -4.48
N VAL A 107 -12.46 -13.18 -5.18
CA VAL A 107 -13.58 -12.85 -6.09
C VAL A 107 -13.23 -13.14 -7.54
N HIS A 108 -11.99 -12.85 -7.94
CA HIS A 108 -11.53 -13.05 -9.32
C HIS A 108 -10.71 -14.33 -9.51
N GLY A 109 -10.39 -15.04 -8.43
CA GLY A 109 -9.73 -16.35 -8.51
C GLY A 109 -8.28 -16.30 -8.99
N LEU A 110 -7.63 -15.12 -8.99
CA LEU A 110 -6.21 -15.01 -9.35
C LEU A 110 -5.41 -15.93 -8.45
N ALA A 111 -4.45 -16.68 -8.99
CA ALA A 111 -3.58 -17.58 -8.23
C ALA A 111 -2.43 -16.84 -7.53
N ARG A 112 -1.93 -15.75 -8.13
CA ARG A 112 -0.75 -15.01 -7.67
C ARG A 112 -0.97 -13.50 -7.76
N VAL A 113 -0.94 -12.84 -6.62
CA VAL A 113 -1.07 -11.37 -6.51
C VAL A 113 0.15 -10.83 -5.77
N ALA A 114 0.79 -9.79 -6.30
CA ALA A 114 1.91 -9.14 -5.64
C ALA A 114 1.52 -7.77 -5.12
N VAL A 115 2.05 -7.38 -3.97
CA VAL A 115 2.03 -6.02 -3.45
C VAL A 115 3.46 -5.53 -3.33
N VAL A 116 3.77 -4.40 -3.95
CA VAL A 116 5.03 -3.68 -3.74
C VAL A 116 4.73 -2.35 -3.05
N ASP A 117 5.42 -2.10 -1.96
CA ASP A 117 5.30 -0.91 -1.14
C ASP A 117 6.56 -0.07 -1.26
N PHE A 118 6.40 1.17 -1.73
CA PHE A 118 7.49 2.15 -1.76
C PHE A 118 7.21 3.37 -0.86
N ASP A 119 6.16 3.32 -0.04
CA ASP A 119 6.07 4.22 1.12
C ASP A 119 7.34 4.07 1.96
N VAL A 120 7.87 5.19 2.47
CA VAL A 120 9.15 5.17 3.18
C VAL A 120 9.08 4.37 4.49
N HIS A 121 7.88 4.18 5.04
CA HIS A 121 7.66 3.38 6.23
C HIS A 121 7.38 1.93 5.86
N HIS A 122 7.77 1.00 6.73
CA HIS A 122 7.48 -0.40 6.49
C HIS A 122 5.96 -0.66 6.62
N GLY A 123 5.32 -1.14 5.54
CA GLY A 123 3.92 -1.57 5.52
C GLY A 123 3.66 -2.88 6.28
N ASN A 124 3.94 -2.86 7.59
CA ASN A 124 3.79 -3.98 8.52
C ASN A 124 2.38 -4.61 8.49
N GLY A 125 1.34 -3.80 8.29
CA GLY A 125 -0.03 -4.25 8.18
C GLY A 125 -0.24 -5.15 6.97
N THR A 126 0.20 -4.67 5.80
CA THR A 126 0.16 -5.45 4.56
C THR A 126 0.98 -6.73 4.67
N GLN A 127 2.19 -6.68 5.23
CA GLN A 127 3.00 -7.88 5.49
C GLN A 127 2.21 -8.90 6.34
N ALA A 128 1.77 -8.50 7.54
CA ALA A 128 1.11 -9.38 8.49
C ALA A 128 -0.20 -9.99 7.94
N ILE A 129 -0.92 -9.26 7.09
CA ILE A 129 -2.15 -9.74 6.47
C ILE A 129 -1.87 -10.79 5.38
N LEU A 130 -0.81 -10.61 4.58
CA LEU A 130 -0.55 -11.39 3.37
C LEU A 130 0.47 -12.50 3.54
N GLU A 131 1.39 -12.44 4.52
CA GLU A 131 2.49 -13.40 4.65
C GLU A 131 2.05 -14.86 4.83
N GLY A 132 0.82 -15.06 5.30
CA GLY A 132 0.18 -16.36 5.48
C GLY A 132 -0.48 -16.96 4.22
N ASP A 133 -0.49 -16.28 3.08
CA ASP A 133 -0.99 -16.80 1.79
C ASP A 133 0.16 -16.93 0.79
N ARG A 134 0.48 -18.17 0.38
CA ARG A 134 1.50 -18.44 -0.65
C ARG A 134 1.16 -17.88 -2.04
N GLY A 135 -0.10 -17.56 -2.30
CA GLY A 135 -0.56 -16.86 -3.50
C GLY A 135 -0.39 -15.34 -3.41
N CYS A 136 0.16 -14.82 -2.31
CA CYS A 136 0.49 -13.43 -2.14
C CYS A 136 2.00 -13.23 -1.95
N LEU A 137 2.55 -12.26 -2.68
CA LEU A 137 3.90 -11.74 -2.46
C LEU A 137 3.79 -10.33 -1.90
N TYR A 138 4.54 -10.04 -0.84
CA TYR A 138 4.71 -8.69 -0.31
C TYR A 138 6.18 -8.29 -0.42
N ALA A 139 6.44 -7.10 -0.93
CA ALA A 139 7.78 -6.53 -0.96
C ALA A 139 7.74 -5.06 -0.55
N SER A 140 8.72 -4.61 0.20
CA SER A 140 8.79 -3.22 0.68
C SER A 140 10.20 -2.68 0.59
N LEU A 141 10.32 -1.45 0.07
CA LEU A 141 11.47 -0.58 0.24
C LEU A 141 11.10 0.39 1.36
N HIS A 142 11.91 0.49 2.42
CA HIS A 142 11.59 1.40 3.52
C HIS A 142 12.85 1.87 4.24
N GLN A 143 12.76 3.05 4.87
CA GLN A 143 13.82 3.54 5.72
C GLN A 143 13.88 2.71 7.00
N TRP A 144 15.08 2.29 7.40
CA TRP A 144 15.28 1.54 8.64
C TRP A 144 16.43 2.08 9.50
N PRO A 145 16.26 2.12 10.83
CA PRO A 145 15.03 1.88 11.58
C PRO A 145 14.14 3.14 11.59
N LEU A 146 12.96 3.08 10.94
CA LEU A 146 11.92 4.11 11.04
C LEU A 146 10.64 3.47 11.62
N TYR A 147 9.46 3.94 11.24
CA TYR A 147 8.20 3.41 11.72
C TYR A 147 7.87 2.06 11.06
N PRO A 148 7.37 1.06 11.81
CA PRO A 148 7.22 1.02 13.27
C PRO A 148 8.40 0.33 13.98
N GLY A 149 9.55 0.21 13.33
CA GLY A 149 10.73 -0.53 13.82
C GLY A 149 10.77 -2.00 13.40
N THR A 150 9.90 -2.40 12.46
CA THR A 150 9.82 -3.74 11.85
C THR A 150 10.38 -3.71 10.42
N GLY A 151 10.22 -4.79 9.64
CA GLY A 151 10.65 -4.83 8.25
C GLY A 151 12.07 -5.36 8.08
N ARG A 152 12.52 -6.27 8.97
CA ARG A 152 13.88 -6.79 8.86
C ARG A 152 14.03 -7.69 7.63
N PRO A 153 15.24 -7.78 7.03
CA PRO A 153 15.47 -8.61 5.85
C PRO A 153 15.24 -10.11 6.06
N ASP A 154 15.34 -10.59 7.30
CA ASP A 154 15.13 -11.98 7.69
C ASP A 154 13.66 -12.34 7.95
N GLU A 155 12.77 -11.34 8.00
CA GLU A 155 11.32 -11.55 7.99
C GLU A 155 10.88 -11.95 6.58
N ARG A 156 10.82 -13.27 6.32
CA ARG A 156 10.50 -13.83 5.00
C ARG A 156 9.10 -14.43 4.89
N GLY A 157 8.34 -14.43 5.98
CA GLY A 157 7.08 -15.13 6.10
C GLY A 157 7.23 -16.67 5.99
N PRO A 158 6.17 -17.44 6.30
CA PRO A 158 6.21 -18.91 6.29
C PRO A 158 6.46 -19.53 4.91
N TYR A 159 6.19 -18.79 3.82
CA TYR A 159 6.34 -19.27 2.44
C TYR A 159 7.49 -18.62 1.68
N GLY A 160 8.29 -17.76 2.32
CA GLY A 160 9.38 -17.03 1.66
C GLY A 160 8.92 -15.95 0.69
N THR A 161 7.65 -15.51 0.78
CA THR A 161 7.02 -14.55 -0.13
C THR A 161 7.03 -13.10 0.39
N VAL A 162 7.68 -12.85 1.54
CA VAL A 162 7.94 -11.50 2.05
C VAL A 162 9.34 -11.07 1.64
N HIS A 163 9.49 -9.85 1.13
CA HIS A 163 10.75 -9.29 0.65
C HIS A 163 10.96 -7.88 1.18
N ASN A 164 11.51 -7.79 2.40
CA ASN A 164 11.88 -6.52 3.01
C ASN A 164 13.25 -6.04 2.55
N VAL A 165 13.32 -4.78 2.12
CA VAL A 165 14.53 -4.12 1.64
C VAL A 165 14.72 -2.82 2.43
N PRO A 166 15.22 -2.91 3.68
CA PRO A 166 15.52 -1.74 4.47
C PRO A 166 16.70 -0.97 3.88
N LEU A 167 16.55 0.35 3.82
CA LEU A 167 17.58 1.28 3.36
C LEU A 167 17.86 2.31 4.46
N PRO A 168 19.10 2.82 4.55
CA PRO A 168 19.44 3.82 5.56
C PRO A 168 18.75 5.16 5.28
N GLU A 169 18.68 5.98 6.33
CA GLU A 169 18.43 7.41 6.18
C GLU A 169 19.41 8.03 5.16
N GLY A 170 18.95 9.00 4.38
CA GLY A 170 19.73 9.68 3.35
C GLY A 170 19.80 8.96 2.02
N ALA A 171 19.20 7.77 1.86
CA ALA A 171 19.10 7.08 0.58
C ALA A 171 18.43 7.98 -0.48
N ASP A 172 19.04 8.07 -1.64
CA ASP A 172 18.55 8.85 -2.78
C ASP A 172 17.83 7.96 -3.81
N GLY A 173 17.29 8.58 -4.85
CA GLY A 173 16.58 7.86 -5.91
C GLY A 173 17.40 6.75 -6.58
N ALA A 174 18.71 6.96 -6.78
CA ALA A 174 19.59 5.96 -7.37
C ALA A 174 19.76 4.74 -6.45
N ALA A 175 19.93 4.96 -5.15
CA ALA A 175 20.00 3.89 -4.17
C ALA A 175 18.69 3.09 -4.08
N VAL A 176 17.54 3.77 -4.02
CA VAL A 176 16.22 3.11 -3.93
C VAL A 176 15.90 2.35 -5.22
N LEU A 177 16.17 2.92 -6.40
CA LEU A 177 15.94 2.24 -7.67
C LEU A 177 16.85 1.01 -7.83
N SER A 178 18.12 1.12 -7.49
CA SER A 178 19.06 -0.02 -7.51
C SER A 178 18.60 -1.14 -6.56
N ALA A 179 18.07 -0.77 -5.38
CA ALA A 179 17.51 -1.72 -4.43
C ALA A 179 16.26 -2.42 -4.99
N LEU A 180 15.35 -1.68 -5.62
CA LEU A 180 14.18 -2.23 -6.32
C LEU A 180 14.62 -3.25 -7.39
N GLU A 181 15.50 -2.83 -8.31
CA GLU A 181 15.98 -3.63 -9.44
C GLU A 181 16.75 -4.87 -9.00
N GLY A 182 17.59 -4.76 -7.98
CA GLY A 182 18.44 -5.86 -7.52
C GLY A 182 17.74 -6.84 -6.58
N ARG A 183 16.69 -6.41 -5.86
CA ARG A 183 16.13 -7.20 -4.73
C ARG A 183 14.65 -7.53 -4.88
N ILE A 184 13.85 -6.68 -5.50
CA ILE A 184 12.40 -6.86 -5.63
C ILE A 184 12.02 -7.36 -7.02
N LEU A 185 12.53 -6.75 -8.09
CA LEU A 185 12.16 -7.16 -9.46
C LEU A 185 12.48 -8.64 -9.77
N PRO A 186 13.61 -9.22 -9.32
CA PRO A 186 13.87 -10.65 -9.53
C PRO A 186 12.86 -11.53 -8.79
N ALA A 187 12.39 -11.11 -7.61
CA ALA A 187 11.37 -11.82 -6.86
C ALA A 187 10.01 -11.76 -7.57
N LEU A 188 9.63 -10.59 -8.12
CA LEU A 188 8.43 -10.45 -8.94
C LEU A 188 8.48 -11.32 -10.19
N ALA A 189 9.62 -11.34 -10.88
CA ALA A 189 9.80 -12.17 -12.08
C ALA A 189 9.66 -13.67 -11.76
N ALA A 190 10.25 -14.13 -10.65
CA ALA A 190 10.14 -15.52 -10.21
C ALA A 190 8.73 -15.89 -9.75
N PHE A 191 8.03 -14.95 -9.09
CA PHE A 191 6.66 -15.14 -8.62
C PHE A 191 5.64 -15.06 -9.76
N ALA A 192 5.94 -14.31 -10.83
CA ALA A 192 5.08 -14.11 -11.99
C ALA A 192 3.62 -13.76 -11.61
N PRO A 193 3.39 -12.63 -10.91
CA PRO A 193 2.06 -12.24 -10.47
C PRO A 193 1.12 -11.99 -11.65
N GLU A 194 -0.17 -12.22 -11.42
CA GLU A 194 -1.25 -11.96 -12.38
C GLU A 194 -1.86 -10.55 -12.21
N LEU A 195 -1.57 -9.91 -11.08
CA LEU A 195 -1.89 -8.53 -10.74
C LEU A 195 -0.81 -7.99 -9.80
N LEU A 196 -0.34 -6.77 -10.06
CA LEU A 196 0.48 -6.01 -9.14
C LEU A 196 -0.38 -4.93 -8.46
N LEU A 197 -0.32 -4.86 -7.14
CA LEU A 197 -0.76 -3.69 -6.40
C LEU A 197 0.45 -2.91 -5.89
N ILE A 198 0.31 -1.58 -5.85
CA ILE A 198 1.34 -0.68 -5.35
C ILE A 198 0.78 0.11 -4.17
N SER A 199 1.44 -0.01 -3.02
CA SER A 199 1.28 0.94 -1.90
C SER A 199 2.19 2.14 -2.21
N ALA A 200 1.56 3.23 -2.65
CA ALA A 200 2.25 4.38 -3.20
C ALA A 200 2.28 5.54 -2.19
N GLY A 201 3.24 5.48 -1.28
CA GLY A 201 3.60 6.61 -0.41
C GLY A 201 4.64 7.51 -1.07
N PHE A 202 4.55 8.81 -0.83
CA PHE A 202 5.46 9.80 -1.40
C PHE A 202 6.30 10.54 -0.34
N ASP A 203 6.33 9.99 0.86
CA ASP A 203 7.04 10.47 2.05
C ASP A 203 8.54 10.13 2.08
N GLY A 204 9.04 9.40 1.09
CA GLY A 204 10.48 9.29 0.83
C GLY A 204 11.10 10.53 0.19
N HIS A 205 10.28 11.55 -0.14
CA HIS A 205 10.75 12.77 -0.79
C HIS A 205 11.66 13.58 0.15
N ARG A 206 12.70 14.21 -0.41
CA ARG A 206 13.72 14.97 0.36
C ARG A 206 13.21 16.14 1.21
N THR A 207 11.95 16.52 1.09
CA THR A 207 11.31 17.60 1.88
C THR A 207 10.25 17.08 2.82
N ASP A 208 9.98 15.77 2.82
CA ASP A 208 8.99 15.19 3.71
C ASP A 208 9.45 15.31 5.17
N PRO A 209 8.58 15.72 6.10
CA PRO A 209 8.95 15.89 7.49
C PRO A 209 9.05 14.58 8.30
N LEU A 210 8.55 13.45 7.79
CA LEU A 210 8.42 12.21 8.58
C LEU A 210 9.49 11.15 8.27
N ALA A 211 10.35 11.39 7.28
CA ALA A 211 11.46 10.50 6.95
C ALA A 211 12.71 11.29 6.51
N GLY A 212 13.81 10.58 6.25
CA GLY A 212 15.08 11.18 5.87
C GLY A 212 15.66 10.65 4.57
N TRP A 213 14.86 9.99 3.73
CA TRP A 213 15.23 9.72 2.34
C TRP A 213 15.31 11.02 1.52
N ARG A 214 15.95 10.93 0.36
CA ARG A 214 16.29 12.08 -0.50
C ARG A 214 15.73 11.93 -1.91
N LEU A 215 14.58 11.30 -2.08
CA LEU A 215 13.96 11.13 -3.39
C LEU A 215 13.43 12.47 -3.92
N GLU A 216 13.40 12.59 -5.23
CA GLU A 216 12.70 13.64 -5.97
C GLU A 216 11.52 13.05 -6.75
N ALA A 217 10.63 13.91 -7.24
CA ALA A 217 9.44 13.47 -7.98
C ALA A 217 9.77 12.54 -9.17
N ALA A 218 10.87 12.79 -9.89
CA ALA A 218 11.28 11.97 -11.02
C ALA A 218 11.63 10.52 -10.64
N ASP A 219 12.10 10.30 -9.41
CA ASP A 219 12.47 8.97 -8.91
C ASP A 219 11.23 8.09 -8.77
N TYR A 220 10.12 8.63 -8.29
CA TYR A 220 8.85 7.89 -8.23
C TYR A 220 8.35 7.47 -9.62
N GLY A 221 8.55 8.32 -10.64
CA GLY A 221 8.28 7.94 -12.03
C GLY A 221 9.17 6.78 -12.49
N ALA A 222 10.46 6.78 -12.12
CA ALA A 222 11.39 5.71 -12.46
C ALA A 222 11.04 4.38 -11.76
N LEU A 223 10.73 4.41 -10.46
CA LEU A 223 10.26 3.25 -9.70
C LEU A 223 9.00 2.65 -10.34
N THR A 224 8.08 3.51 -10.76
CA THR A 224 6.81 3.10 -11.38
C THR A 224 7.02 2.42 -12.71
N ARG A 225 7.85 2.99 -13.60
CA ARG A 225 8.21 2.37 -14.89
C ARG A 225 8.86 1.00 -14.68
N ALA A 226 9.80 0.90 -13.75
CA ALA A 226 10.48 -0.35 -13.44
C ALA A 226 9.49 -1.44 -12.97
N LEU A 227 8.55 -1.09 -12.10
CA LEU A 227 7.50 -2.00 -11.63
C LEU A 227 6.52 -2.41 -12.74
N CYS A 228 6.03 -1.47 -13.54
CA CYS A 228 5.14 -1.76 -14.65
C CYS A 228 5.82 -2.69 -15.68
N GLY A 229 7.07 -2.40 -16.03
CA GLY A 229 7.86 -3.23 -16.94
C GLY A 229 8.08 -4.66 -16.40
N ALA A 230 8.33 -4.80 -15.10
CA ALA A 230 8.59 -6.10 -14.48
C ALA A 230 7.39 -7.06 -14.51
N VAL A 231 6.16 -6.53 -14.53
CA VAL A 231 4.93 -7.33 -14.56
C VAL A 231 4.20 -7.29 -15.90
N ALA A 232 4.78 -6.63 -16.91
CA ALA A 232 4.18 -6.52 -18.25
C ALA A 232 3.85 -7.89 -18.85
N ALA A 233 4.77 -8.86 -18.74
CA ALA A 233 4.59 -10.21 -19.27
C ALA A 233 3.68 -11.10 -18.41
N SER A 234 3.85 -11.10 -17.08
CA SER A 234 3.11 -12.01 -16.18
C SER A 234 1.69 -11.52 -15.85
N ALA A 235 1.54 -10.21 -15.66
CA ALA A 235 0.27 -9.58 -15.31
C ALA A 235 -0.40 -8.91 -16.51
N GLY A 236 0.13 -9.04 -17.74
CA GLY A 236 -0.40 -8.30 -18.89
C GLY A 236 -0.41 -6.80 -18.68
N GLY A 237 0.54 -6.27 -17.89
CA GLY A 237 0.60 -4.88 -17.48
C GLY A 237 -0.42 -4.44 -16.44
N ARG A 238 -1.22 -5.35 -15.86
CA ARG A 238 -2.26 -5.04 -14.86
C ARG A 238 -1.67 -4.54 -13.55
N VAL A 239 -1.92 -3.27 -13.24
CA VAL A 239 -1.42 -2.58 -12.03
C VAL A 239 -2.53 -1.78 -11.36
N VAL A 240 -2.69 -1.93 -10.04
CA VAL A 240 -3.53 -1.05 -9.22
C VAL A 240 -2.66 -0.38 -8.17
N SER A 241 -2.50 0.93 -8.25
CA SER A 241 -1.77 1.72 -7.26
C SER A 241 -2.75 2.45 -6.33
N ALA A 242 -2.39 2.59 -5.06
CA ALA A 242 -3.18 3.33 -4.09
C ALA A 242 -2.28 4.25 -3.26
N LEU A 243 -2.73 5.49 -3.06
CA LEU A 243 -2.03 6.48 -2.26
C LEU A 243 -1.93 6.03 -0.79
N GLU A 244 -0.72 6.10 -0.23
CA GLU A 244 -0.40 5.88 1.20
C GLU A 244 0.04 7.20 1.86
N GLY A 245 1.29 7.32 2.32
CA GLY A 245 1.87 8.51 2.94
C GLY A 245 2.33 9.61 1.97
N GLY A 246 2.87 10.69 2.55
CA GLY A 246 3.31 11.91 1.86
C GLY A 246 2.75 13.15 2.54
N TYR A 247 3.61 13.92 3.21
CA TYR A 247 3.21 14.91 4.21
C TYR A 247 3.69 16.33 3.88
N ASP A 248 4.59 16.49 2.90
CA ASP A 248 4.77 17.76 2.18
C ASP A 248 3.79 17.81 0.99
N LEU A 249 2.79 18.69 1.04
CA LEU A 249 1.73 18.75 0.03
C LEU A 249 2.22 19.16 -1.37
N THR A 250 3.30 19.96 -1.46
CA THR A 250 3.86 20.37 -2.75
C THR A 250 4.62 19.21 -3.38
N ALA A 251 5.45 18.54 -2.58
CA ALA A 251 6.15 17.34 -3.00
C ALA A 251 5.17 16.22 -3.37
N LEU A 252 4.16 15.96 -2.53
CA LEU A 252 3.13 14.95 -2.76
C LEU A 252 2.46 15.15 -4.13
N GLY A 253 2.05 16.37 -4.46
CA GLY A 253 1.44 16.67 -5.76
C GLY A 253 2.39 16.39 -6.93
N ALA A 254 3.66 16.77 -6.82
CA ALA A 254 4.66 16.53 -7.86
C ALA A 254 4.99 15.04 -8.02
N CYS A 255 5.20 14.32 -6.92
CA CYS A 255 5.51 12.88 -6.90
C CYS A 255 4.34 12.04 -7.42
N ALA A 256 3.12 12.33 -6.96
CA ALA A 256 1.91 11.67 -7.47
C ALA A 256 1.72 11.94 -8.97
N GLY A 257 1.98 13.17 -9.43
CA GLY A 257 1.95 13.51 -10.86
C GLY A 257 2.95 12.71 -11.68
N ALA A 258 4.20 12.55 -11.20
CA ALA A 258 5.21 11.75 -11.87
C ALA A 258 4.87 10.24 -11.87
N HIS A 259 4.34 9.71 -10.76
CA HIS A 259 3.86 8.33 -10.64
C HIS A 259 2.71 8.05 -11.61
N VAL A 260 1.67 8.89 -11.63
CA VAL A 260 0.53 8.73 -12.54
C VAL A 260 0.96 8.89 -14.00
N GLY A 261 1.85 9.85 -14.30
CA GLY A 261 2.43 10.01 -15.63
C GLY A 261 3.08 8.72 -16.12
N ALA A 262 3.88 8.07 -15.28
CA ALA A 262 4.51 6.79 -15.59
C ALA A 262 3.50 5.62 -15.72
N LEU A 263 2.43 5.61 -14.92
CA LEU A 263 1.35 4.60 -15.08
C LEU A 263 0.64 4.70 -16.43
N MET A 264 0.58 5.91 -17.02
CA MET A 264 -0.08 6.16 -18.30
C MET A 264 0.80 5.86 -19.53
N GLU A 265 2.09 5.58 -19.35
CA GLU A 265 2.99 5.19 -20.45
C GLU A 265 2.65 3.77 -20.95
N ASP A 266 2.88 3.46 -22.22
CA ASP A 266 2.58 2.14 -22.81
C ASP A 266 3.52 1.03 -22.29
#